data_AF-A0A2P5HII9-F1
#
_entry.id   AF-A0A2P5HII9-F1
#
_cell.length_a   1.000
_cell.length_b   1.000
_cell.length_c   1.000
_cell.angle_alpha   90.00
_cell.angle_beta   90.00
_cell.angle_gamma   90.00
#
_symmetry.space_group_name_H-M   'P 1'
#
loop_
_entity.id
_entity.type
_entity.pdbx_description
1 polymer ?
#
loop_
_entity_poly.entity_id
_entity_poly.type
_entity_poly.pdbx_seq_one_letter_code
_entity_poly.pdbx_strand_id
1 'polypeptide(L)'
;THSTSTSLEFNARLLGGKLYGVGTILREDFANHNVVTVRHAEWDLEGRVSIVELLRGSGAGISGRDTGPGEQGERGVSAPAVALVNVYAVNGTSAPYRSPENGQTVGTRHDHKIPFHSKLRDECLQLEKRGFDVVVAGDLNVARGQLDGHPNLRTWPKQHCINRADFNLKFFSKDDNNRADAHVGQDDPNRGEPSWQGVDVFRALRGRERKYTYHPRGESEWGSSCDRVDLIVASENLYQNGRVEDTDILDSPQERGTSDHVPLWVKLSLGGSDTCKAGMME
;
A
#
# COMPACT_ATOMS: atom_id res chain seq x y z
N THR A 1 8.48 -21.19 -6.70
CA THR A 1 9.58 -20.23 -6.46
C THR A 1 10.33 -20.00 -7.76
N HIS A 2 10.05 -18.91 -8.47
CA HIS A 2 10.90 -18.44 -9.56
C HIS A 2 11.58 -17.17 -9.04
N SER A 3 12.90 -17.23 -8.83
CA SER A 3 13.72 -16.09 -8.42
C SER A 3 14.82 -15.93 -9.45
N THR A 4 14.57 -15.08 -10.44
CA THR A 4 15.62 -14.56 -11.33
C THR A 4 15.90 -13.13 -10.90
N SER A 5 17.03 -12.87 -10.26
CA SER A 5 17.53 -11.50 -10.12
C SER A 5 19.04 -11.51 -9.86
N THR A 6 19.77 -11.16 -10.91
CA THR A 6 21.18 -10.72 -10.89
C THR A 6 21.34 -9.31 -10.30
N SER A 7 20.24 -8.60 -9.95
CA SER A 7 20.24 -7.19 -9.55
C SER A 7 20.27 -6.92 -8.05
N LEU A 8 20.11 -7.95 -7.20
CA LEU A 8 20.32 -7.85 -5.75
C LEU A 8 21.79 -7.60 -5.36
N GLU A 9 22.73 -7.74 -6.30
CA GLU A 9 24.18 -7.78 -6.03
C GLU A 9 24.73 -6.50 -5.39
N PHE A 10 24.18 -5.32 -5.72
CA PHE A 10 24.80 -4.04 -5.31
C PHE A 10 24.20 -3.43 -4.05
N ASN A 11 22.89 -3.56 -3.85
CA ASN A 11 22.19 -2.94 -2.72
C ASN A 11 21.82 -3.95 -1.63
N ALA A 12 21.78 -5.26 -1.91
CA ALA A 12 21.59 -6.32 -0.93
C ALA A 12 22.91 -7.08 -0.68
N ARG A 13 23.06 -7.70 0.49
CA ARG A 13 24.29 -8.44 0.87
C ARG A 13 23.93 -9.85 1.32
N LEU A 14 24.45 -10.86 0.61
CA LEU A 14 24.14 -12.29 0.79
C LEU A 14 24.77 -12.94 2.04
N LEU A 15 25.79 -12.34 2.67
CA LEU A 15 26.48 -12.91 3.83
C LEU A 15 26.42 -11.93 5.01
N GLY A 16 25.46 -12.15 5.91
CA GLY A 16 25.25 -11.32 7.11
C GLY A 16 24.64 -9.95 6.85
N GLY A 17 24.12 -9.69 5.64
CA GLY A 17 23.42 -8.45 5.31
C GLY A 17 21.94 -8.66 5.00
N LYS A 18 21.20 -7.55 4.88
CA LYS A 18 19.76 -7.57 4.55
C LYS A 18 19.60 -7.86 3.06
N LEU A 19 18.98 -8.99 2.73
CA LEU A 19 18.37 -9.24 1.42
C LEU A 19 17.02 -8.52 1.39
N TYR A 20 16.72 -7.79 0.32
CA TYR A 20 15.37 -7.29 0.08
C TYR A 20 14.51 -8.41 -0.49
N GLY A 21 13.19 -8.24 -0.36
CA GLY A 21 12.23 -9.17 -0.92
C GLY A 21 10.86 -8.94 -0.31
N VAL A 22 9.84 -9.12 -1.13
CA VAL A 22 8.46 -9.31 -0.68
C VAL A 22 8.01 -10.72 -1.00
N GLY A 23 7.16 -11.28 -0.14
CA GLY A 23 6.52 -12.57 -0.34
C GLY A 23 5.02 -12.43 -0.18
N THR A 24 4.27 -13.00 -1.12
CA THR A 24 2.80 -13.05 -1.04
C THR A 24 2.37 -14.50 -0.89
N ILE A 25 1.64 -14.79 0.19
CA ILE A 25 1.09 -16.12 0.47
C ILE A 25 -0.41 -16.04 0.17
N LEU A 26 -0.87 -16.94 -0.69
CA LEU A 26 -2.26 -17.02 -1.10
C LEU A 26 -2.80 -18.38 -0.69
N ARG A 27 -4.00 -18.39 -0.11
CA ARG A 27 -4.72 -19.64 0.16
C ARG A 27 -5.04 -20.31 -1.18
N GLU A 28 -4.80 -21.61 -1.27
CA GLU A 28 -4.86 -22.36 -2.54
C GLU A 28 -6.24 -22.24 -3.22
N ASP A 29 -7.31 -22.44 -2.45
CA ASP A 29 -8.68 -22.29 -2.92
C ASP A 29 -8.98 -20.86 -3.40
N PHE A 30 -8.49 -19.83 -2.70
CA PHE A 30 -8.65 -18.45 -3.12
C PHE A 30 -7.91 -18.18 -4.43
N ALA A 31 -6.66 -18.64 -4.53
CA ALA A 31 -5.82 -18.46 -5.71
C ALA A 31 -6.45 -19.10 -6.95
N ASN A 32 -6.91 -20.35 -6.82
CA ASN A 32 -7.49 -21.11 -7.93
C ASN A 32 -8.77 -20.48 -8.51
N HIS A 33 -9.51 -19.70 -7.71
CA HIS A 33 -10.78 -19.12 -8.13
C HIS A 33 -10.73 -17.62 -8.42
N ASN A 34 -9.75 -16.91 -7.88
CA ASN A 34 -9.74 -15.44 -7.89
C ASN A 34 -8.47 -14.84 -8.46
N VAL A 35 -7.35 -15.56 -8.59
CA VAL A 35 -6.08 -14.95 -9.00
C VAL A 35 -5.86 -15.17 -10.49
N VAL A 36 -5.69 -14.07 -11.23
CA VAL A 36 -5.35 -14.10 -12.66
C VAL A 36 -3.85 -14.24 -12.85
N THR A 37 -3.09 -13.38 -12.14
CA THR A 37 -1.65 -13.35 -12.29
C THR A 37 -0.98 -12.86 -11.01
N VAL A 38 0.23 -13.36 -10.78
CA VAL A 38 1.17 -12.86 -9.77
C VAL A 38 2.42 -12.44 -10.52
N ARG A 39 2.80 -11.17 -10.39
CA ARG A 39 3.98 -10.59 -11.05
C ARG A 39 4.75 -9.67 -10.12
N HIS A 40 5.94 -9.28 -10.55
CA HIS A 40 6.68 -8.17 -9.96
C HIS A 40 6.45 -6.91 -10.79
N ALA A 41 6.69 -5.75 -10.20
CA ALA A 41 6.72 -4.50 -10.96
C ALA A 41 8.00 -4.49 -11.83
N GLU A 42 7.87 -4.28 -13.14
CA GLU A 42 8.99 -4.41 -14.07
C GLU A 42 10.11 -3.40 -13.80
N TRP A 43 9.77 -2.24 -13.26
CA TRP A 43 10.71 -1.18 -12.90
C TRP A 43 11.46 -1.44 -11.59
N ASP A 44 11.04 -2.44 -10.81
CA ASP A 44 11.57 -2.77 -9.50
C ASP A 44 12.60 -3.89 -9.58
N LEU A 45 13.85 -3.48 -9.79
CA LEU A 45 14.97 -4.40 -9.86
C LEU A 45 15.44 -4.88 -8.48
N GLU A 46 14.83 -4.43 -7.38
CA GLU A 46 15.22 -4.82 -6.01
C GLU A 46 14.26 -5.82 -5.35
N GLY A 47 13.16 -6.20 -6.01
CA GLY A 47 12.19 -7.16 -5.49
C GLY A 47 11.40 -6.66 -4.28
N ARG A 48 11.13 -5.35 -4.24
CA ARG A 48 10.35 -4.63 -3.24
C ARG A 48 8.85 -4.62 -3.50
N VAL A 49 8.39 -4.96 -4.71
CA VAL A 49 6.99 -4.86 -5.13
C VAL A 49 6.54 -6.16 -5.80
N SER A 50 5.45 -6.71 -5.29
CA SER A 50 4.74 -7.86 -5.87
C SER A 50 3.27 -7.51 -6.06
N ILE A 51 2.72 -7.88 -7.20
CA ILE A 51 1.37 -7.52 -7.63
C ILE A 51 0.59 -8.80 -7.90
N VAL A 52 -0.57 -8.92 -7.25
CA VAL A 52 -1.55 -9.98 -7.48
C VAL A 52 -2.77 -9.35 -8.11
N GLU A 53 -3.07 -9.70 -9.35
CA GLU A 53 -4.25 -9.23 -10.06
C GLU A 53 -5.36 -10.27 -9.92
N LEU A 54 -6.50 -9.85 -9.37
CA LEU A 54 -7.65 -10.71 -9.14
C LEU A 54 -8.63 -10.67 -10.32
N LEU A 55 -9.43 -11.72 -10.45
CA LEU A 55 -10.55 -11.78 -11.37
C LEU A 55 -11.58 -10.72 -11.01
N ARG A 56 -12.25 -10.19 -12.03
CA ARG A 56 -13.39 -9.30 -11.83
C ARG A 56 -14.49 -10.08 -11.14
N GLY A 57 -15.03 -9.54 -10.05
CA GLY A 57 -16.21 -10.11 -9.41
C GLY A 57 -17.35 -10.15 -10.42
N SER A 58 -17.71 -11.34 -10.89
CA SER A 58 -18.99 -11.53 -11.55
C SER A 58 -20.03 -11.20 -10.48
N GLY A 59 -20.85 -10.17 -10.71
CA GLY A 59 -22.03 -9.95 -9.89
C GLY A 59 -22.76 -11.30 -9.78
N ALA A 60 -23.10 -11.68 -8.55
CA ALA A 60 -23.67 -12.97 -8.26
C ALA A 60 -24.78 -13.31 -9.28
N GLY A 61 -24.59 -14.39 -10.04
CA GLY A 61 -25.54 -14.78 -11.09
C GLY A 61 -24.98 -15.71 -12.16
N ILE A 62 -24.29 -16.80 -11.78
CA ILE A 62 -24.33 -18.01 -12.63
C ILE A 62 -25.70 -18.66 -12.36
N SER A 63 -26.77 -18.09 -12.91
CA SER A 63 -27.97 -18.86 -13.23
C SER A 63 -27.80 -19.36 -14.66
N GLY A 64 -27.95 -20.67 -14.81
CA GLY A 64 -27.63 -21.41 -16.03
C GLY A 64 -28.35 -20.92 -17.27
N ARG A 65 -27.90 -21.50 -18.39
CA ARG A 65 -28.58 -21.53 -19.70
C ARG A 65 -30.07 -21.21 -19.60
N ASP A 66 -30.47 -20.03 -20.03
CA ASP A 66 -31.80 -19.84 -20.57
C ASP A 66 -31.73 -18.93 -21.80
N THR A 67 -31.94 -19.56 -22.95
CA THR A 67 -32.10 -18.91 -24.24
C THR A 67 -33.51 -18.38 -24.34
N GLY A 68 -33.72 -17.11 -23.96
CA GLY A 68 -34.98 -16.40 -24.15
C GLY A 68 -34.72 -14.96 -24.62
N PRO A 69 -35.41 -14.47 -25.67
CA PRO A 69 -35.30 -13.08 -26.09
C PRO A 69 -36.27 -12.22 -25.27
N GLY A 70 -35.79 -11.52 -24.26
CA GLY A 70 -36.64 -10.67 -23.42
C GLY A 70 -35.85 -9.62 -22.65
N GLU A 71 -36.16 -8.36 -22.97
CA GLU A 71 -36.00 -7.15 -22.15
C GLU A 71 -34.59 -6.63 -21.81
N GLN A 72 -34.31 -5.43 -22.33
CA GLN A 72 -33.15 -4.60 -22.01
C GLN A 72 -33.29 -4.04 -20.59
N GLY A 73 -33.11 -4.88 -19.58
CA GLY A 73 -32.88 -4.46 -18.19
C GLY A 73 -31.46 -3.91 -18.03
N GLU A 74 -31.32 -2.85 -17.25
CA GLU A 74 -30.04 -2.20 -16.93
C GLU A 74 -28.98 -3.25 -16.55
N ARG A 75 -27.92 -3.36 -17.36
CA ARG A 75 -26.78 -4.25 -17.03
C ARG A 75 -26.18 -3.74 -15.72
N GLY A 76 -26.40 -4.48 -14.64
CA GLY A 76 -25.71 -4.27 -13.37
C GLY A 76 -24.21 -4.08 -13.63
N VAL A 77 -23.67 -2.96 -13.18
CA VAL A 77 -22.26 -2.63 -13.37
C VAL A 77 -21.46 -3.58 -12.50
N SER A 78 -20.84 -4.60 -13.10
CA SER A 78 -19.92 -5.50 -12.40
C SER A 78 -18.82 -4.68 -11.74
N ALA A 79 -18.60 -4.90 -10.44
CA ALA A 79 -17.56 -4.22 -9.68
C ALA A 79 -16.18 -4.36 -10.36
N PRO A 80 -15.30 -3.36 -10.25
CA PRO A 80 -13.94 -3.47 -10.74
C PRO A 80 -13.22 -4.67 -10.13
N ALA A 81 -12.32 -5.28 -10.91
CA ALA A 81 -11.37 -6.26 -10.40
C ALA A 81 -10.46 -5.59 -9.36
N VAL A 82 -9.83 -6.36 -8.48
CA VAL A 82 -8.92 -5.81 -7.46
C VAL A 82 -7.48 -6.23 -7.78
N ALA A 83 -6.53 -5.30 -7.66
CA ALA A 83 -5.11 -5.58 -7.66
C ALA A 83 -4.53 -5.35 -6.26
N LEU A 84 -3.85 -6.36 -5.72
CA LEU A 84 -3.13 -6.29 -4.45
C LEU A 84 -1.66 -6.03 -4.72
N VAL A 85 -1.12 -4.95 -4.18
CA VAL A 85 0.27 -4.50 -4.35
C VAL A 85 0.98 -4.62 -3.00
N ASN A 86 1.78 -5.66 -2.83
CA ASN A 86 2.59 -5.93 -1.64
C ASN A 86 3.94 -5.19 -1.76
N VAL A 87 4.25 -4.32 -0.79
CA VAL A 87 5.37 -3.38 -0.89
C VAL A 87 6.29 -3.47 0.34
N TYR A 88 7.61 -3.49 0.06
CA TYR A 88 8.67 -3.18 1.02
C TYR A 88 9.50 -1.98 0.52
N ALA A 89 9.00 -0.77 0.81
CA ALA A 89 9.55 0.46 0.25
C ALA A 89 10.95 0.79 0.79
N VAL A 90 11.59 1.76 0.14
CA VAL A 90 12.95 2.19 0.49
C VAL A 90 12.94 2.84 1.89
N ASN A 91 13.76 2.31 2.80
CA ASN A 91 14.08 2.99 4.05
C ASN A 91 15.08 4.13 3.78
N GLY A 92 14.67 5.36 4.08
CA GLY A 92 15.47 6.57 3.84
C GLY A 92 16.63 6.67 4.84
N THR A 93 17.87 6.62 4.32
CA THR A 93 19.09 6.83 5.11
C THR A 93 20.14 7.56 4.27
N SER A 94 21.16 8.11 4.92
CA SER A 94 22.33 8.70 4.24
C SER A 94 23.27 7.67 3.62
N ALA A 95 22.96 6.37 3.70
CA ALA A 95 23.76 5.34 3.06
C ALA A 95 23.74 5.55 1.53
N PRO A 96 24.88 5.35 0.84
CA PRO A 96 24.93 5.41 -0.61
C PRO A 96 23.93 4.43 -1.24
N TYR A 97 23.26 4.88 -2.29
CA TYR A 97 22.43 4.03 -3.14
C TYR A 97 23.18 3.74 -4.44
N ARG A 98 23.21 2.47 -4.86
CA ARG A 98 23.88 2.04 -6.09
C ARG A 98 22.83 1.75 -7.16
N SER A 99 23.09 2.11 -8.41
CA SER A 99 22.24 1.71 -9.53
C SER A 99 22.17 0.17 -9.60
N PRO A 100 20.97 -0.43 -9.62
CA PRO A 100 20.83 -1.87 -9.79
C PRO A 100 21.36 -2.37 -11.15
N GLU A 101 21.44 -1.49 -12.14
CA GLU A 101 21.85 -1.81 -13.51
C GLU A 101 23.37 -1.94 -13.67
N ASN A 102 24.16 -1.12 -12.95
CA ASN A 102 25.61 -1.05 -13.15
C ASN A 102 26.45 -0.92 -11.86
N GLY A 103 25.81 -0.84 -10.68
CA GLY A 103 26.47 -0.76 -9.37
C GLY A 103 27.10 0.60 -9.02
N GLN A 104 27.00 1.61 -9.90
CA GLN A 104 27.52 2.95 -9.62
C GLN A 104 26.69 3.65 -8.54
N THR A 105 27.35 4.41 -7.67
CA THR A 105 26.65 5.21 -6.66
C THR A 105 25.89 6.36 -7.32
N VAL A 106 24.57 6.43 -7.12
CA VAL A 106 23.66 7.44 -7.70
C VAL A 106 22.91 8.20 -6.61
N GLY A 107 23.64 8.70 -5.62
CA GLY A 107 23.10 9.43 -4.47
C GLY A 107 22.95 8.55 -3.22
N THR A 108 21.98 8.88 -2.37
CA THR A 108 21.68 8.20 -1.12
C THR A 108 20.34 7.47 -1.17
N ARG A 109 20.06 6.63 -0.16
CA ARG A 109 18.73 6.02 -0.03
C ARG A 109 17.62 7.03 0.25
N HIS A 110 17.94 8.17 0.87
CA HIS A 110 16.99 9.27 0.96
C HIS A 110 16.59 9.77 -0.42
N ASP A 111 17.58 9.97 -1.30
CA ASP A 111 17.34 10.48 -2.66
C ASP A 111 16.57 9.46 -3.50
N HIS A 112 16.90 8.17 -3.38
CA HIS A 112 16.22 7.11 -4.13
C HIS A 112 14.77 6.86 -3.68
N LYS A 113 14.40 7.26 -2.47
CA LYS A 113 13.04 7.07 -1.95
C LYS A 113 11.99 7.87 -2.74
N ILE A 114 12.33 9.08 -3.18
CA ILE A 114 11.44 9.97 -3.96
C ILE A 114 11.05 9.38 -5.33
N PRO A 115 11.98 8.94 -6.20
CA PRO A 115 11.61 8.29 -7.46
C PRO A 115 10.93 6.94 -7.24
N PHE A 116 11.25 6.21 -6.16
CA PHE A 116 10.50 5.00 -5.80
C PHE A 116 9.01 5.32 -5.55
N HIS A 117 8.70 6.39 -4.81
CA HIS A 117 7.31 6.84 -4.62
C HIS A 117 6.62 7.14 -5.95
N SER A 118 7.29 7.84 -6.88
CA SER A 118 6.71 8.15 -8.20
C SER A 118 6.40 6.87 -8.99
N LYS A 119 7.35 5.93 -9.05
CA LYS A 119 7.16 4.66 -9.78
C LYS A 119 6.03 3.82 -9.18
N LEU A 120 5.95 3.73 -7.85
CA LEU A 120 4.87 3.02 -7.17
C LEU A 120 3.50 3.69 -7.41
N ARG A 121 3.43 5.03 -7.35
CA ARG A 121 2.21 5.77 -7.70
C ARG A 121 1.80 5.50 -9.14
N ASP A 122 2.74 5.57 -10.08
CA ASP A 122 2.47 5.39 -11.51
C ASP A 122 1.98 3.96 -11.81
N GLU A 123 2.50 2.94 -11.10
CA GLU A 123 1.98 1.57 -11.16
C GLU A 123 0.50 1.51 -10.70
N CYS A 124 0.15 2.19 -9.61
CA CYS A 124 -1.24 2.24 -9.12
C CYS A 124 -2.17 2.93 -10.13
N LEU A 125 -1.75 4.08 -10.67
CA LEU A 125 -2.50 4.79 -11.72
C LEU A 125 -2.65 3.95 -13.01
N GLN A 126 -1.64 3.15 -13.36
CA GLN A 126 -1.72 2.25 -14.52
C GLN A 126 -2.67 1.08 -14.28
N LEU A 127 -2.68 0.51 -13.07
CA LEU A 127 -3.65 -0.52 -12.68
C LEU A 127 -5.08 0.04 -12.72
N GLU A 128 -5.32 1.24 -12.22
CA GLU A 128 -6.64 1.88 -12.30
C GLU A 128 -7.09 2.13 -13.75
N LYS A 129 -6.18 2.61 -14.61
CA LYS A 129 -6.47 2.76 -16.05
C LYS A 129 -6.82 1.43 -16.73
N ARG A 130 -6.32 0.31 -16.22
CA ARG A 130 -6.66 -1.04 -16.68
C ARG A 130 -7.97 -1.58 -16.09
N GLY A 131 -8.64 -0.80 -15.24
CA GLY A 131 -9.95 -1.14 -14.66
C GLY A 131 -9.87 -1.89 -13.33
N PHE A 132 -8.74 -1.81 -12.63
CA PHE A 132 -8.60 -2.36 -11.28
C PHE A 132 -8.89 -1.30 -10.21
N ASP A 133 -9.61 -1.68 -9.17
CA ASP A 133 -9.42 -1.08 -7.85
C ASP A 133 -8.09 -1.59 -7.28
N VAL A 134 -7.35 -0.75 -6.56
CA VAL A 134 -5.98 -1.08 -6.13
C VAL A 134 -5.89 -1.04 -4.60
N VAL A 135 -5.19 -2.01 -4.03
CA VAL A 135 -4.83 -2.02 -2.61
C VAL A 135 -3.33 -2.16 -2.48
N VAL A 136 -2.67 -1.13 -1.96
CA VAL A 136 -1.26 -1.15 -1.61
C VAL A 136 -1.13 -1.51 -0.13
N ALA A 137 -0.35 -2.54 0.19
CA ALA A 137 -0.14 -2.98 1.56
C ALA A 137 1.32 -3.34 1.83
N GLY A 138 1.82 -2.96 3.01
CA GLY A 138 3.16 -3.33 3.50
C GLY A 138 3.92 -2.16 4.10
N ASP A 139 5.22 -2.36 4.33
CA ASP A 139 6.10 -1.37 4.94
C ASP A 139 6.48 -0.29 3.92
N LEU A 140 5.84 0.87 4.01
CA LEU A 140 6.14 2.02 3.17
C LEU A 140 7.26 2.90 3.74
N ASN A 141 7.76 2.57 4.94
CA ASN A 141 8.80 3.30 5.65
C ASN A 141 8.46 4.79 5.83
N VAL A 142 7.17 5.15 5.92
CA VAL A 142 6.70 6.53 6.11
C VAL A 142 5.56 6.56 7.12
N ALA A 143 5.83 7.13 8.30
CA ALA A 143 4.79 7.63 9.18
C ALA A 143 4.25 8.95 8.61
N ARG A 144 2.94 9.04 8.34
CA ARG A 144 2.36 10.15 7.54
C ARG A 144 2.27 11.46 8.30
N GLY A 145 1.98 11.39 9.59
CA GLY A 145 1.65 12.55 10.43
C GLY A 145 1.97 12.33 11.91
N GLN A 146 1.66 13.30 12.77
CA GLN A 146 1.98 13.21 14.20
C GLN A 146 1.31 12.02 14.90
N LEU A 147 0.13 11.63 14.43
CA LEU A 147 -0.59 10.46 14.95
C LEU A 147 0.16 9.14 14.73
N ASP A 148 1.09 9.11 13.78
CA ASP A 148 1.80 7.93 13.31
C ASP A 148 3.20 7.77 13.92
N GLY A 149 3.59 8.61 14.88
CA GLY A 149 4.87 8.47 15.61
C GLY A 149 4.70 8.67 17.11
N HIS A 150 5.48 7.96 17.90
CA HIS A 150 5.56 8.07 19.36
C HIS A 150 7.01 7.89 19.85
N PRO A 151 7.48 8.66 20.85
CA PRO A 151 6.77 9.76 21.50
C PRO A 151 6.57 10.97 20.56
N ASN A 152 7.38 11.06 19.51
CA ASN A 152 7.33 12.13 18.53
C ASN A 152 7.48 11.56 17.11
N LEU A 153 6.90 12.24 16.12
CA LEU A 153 7.19 11.97 14.72
C LEU A 153 8.65 12.33 14.39
N ARG A 154 9.35 11.43 13.69
CA ARG A 154 10.74 11.67 13.28
C ARG A 154 10.86 12.83 12.28
N THR A 155 11.59 13.86 12.64
CA THR A 155 11.84 15.04 11.79
C THR A 155 13.30 15.23 11.38
N TRP A 156 14.22 14.45 11.96
CA TRP A 156 15.65 14.49 11.66
C TRP A 156 16.19 13.14 11.14
N PRO A 157 17.03 13.14 10.09
CA PRO A 157 17.41 14.29 9.26
C PRO A 157 16.23 14.87 8.46
N LYS A 158 16.38 16.10 7.95
CA LYS A 158 15.33 16.85 7.21
C LYS A 158 14.74 16.05 6.04
N GLN A 159 15.52 15.16 5.44
CA GLN A 159 15.09 14.27 4.37
C GLN A 159 13.89 13.39 4.77
N HIS A 160 13.69 13.05 6.04
CA HIS A 160 12.47 12.35 6.48
C HIS A 160 11.22 13.20 6.28
N CYS A 161 11.29 14.51 6.55
CA CYS A 161 10.18 15.42 6.30
C CYS A 161 9.91 15.58 4.80
N ILE A 162 10.97 15.70 3.99
CA ILE A 162 10.86 15.82 2.52
C ILE A 162 10.21 14.56 1.93
N ASN A 163 10.73 13.37 2.28
CA ASN A 163 10.22 12.11 1.77
C ASN A 163 8.77 11.86 2.22
N ARG A 164 8.40 12.29 3.43
CA ARG A 164 7.03 12.21 3.93
C ARG A 164 6.07 13.14 3.19
N ALA A 165 6.45 14.39 2.98
CA ALA A 165 5.65 15.34 2.20
C ALA A 165 5.44 14.84 0.76
N ASP A 166 6.51 14.36 0.13
CA ASP A 166 6.47 13.75 -1.20
C ASP A 166 5.50 12.56 -1.27
N PHE A 167 5.61 11.63 -0.32
CA PHE A 167 4.71 10.48 -0.22
C PHE A 167 3.24 10.92 -0.05
N ASN A 168 2.99 11.84 0.89
CA ASN A 168 1.63 12.29 1.18
C ASN A 168 0.96 13.00 -0.01
N LEU A 169 1.72 13.81 -0.76
CA LEU A 169 1.22 14.51 -1.95
C LEU A 169 0.96 13.55 -3.11
N LYS A 170 1.83 12.55 -3.33
CA LYS A 170 1.70 11.59 -4.44
C LYS A 170 0.60 10.55 -4.22
N PHE A 171 0.34 10.14 -2.98
CA PHE A 171 -0.52 9.00 -2.70
C PHE A 171 -1.92 9.37 -2.22
N PHE A 172 -2.14 10.56 -1.64
CA PHE A 172 -3.40 10.86 -0.96
C PHE A 172 -4.01 12.18 -1.41
N SER A 173 -5.34 12.26 -1.35
CA SER A 173 -6.06 13.50 -1.57
C SER A 173 -5.85 14.49 -0.42
N LYS A 174 -6.25 15.75 -0.63
CA LYS A 174 -6.21 16.77 0.44
C LYS A 174 -7.05 16.34 1.65
N ASP A 175 -8.21 15.75 1.42
CA ASP A 175 -9.13 15.35 2.48
C ASP A 175 -8.58 14.17 3.29
N ASP A 176 -7.96 13.19 2.62
CA ASP A 176 -7.30 12.09 3.32
C ASP A 176 -6.06 12.57 4.10
N ASN A 177 -5.26 13.48 3.52
CA ASN A 177 -4.14 14.11 4.23
C ASN A 177 -4.60 14.89 5.48
N ASN A 178 -5.70 15.62 5.39
CA ASN A 178 -6.29 16.30 6.55
C ASN A 178 -6.77 15.29 7.60
N ARG A 179 -7.43 14.21 7.19
CA ARG A 179 -7.90 13.15 8.09
C ARG A 179 -6.75 12.51 8.87
N ALA A 180 -5.63 12.29 8.20
CA ALA A 180 -4.46 11.65 8.79
C ALA A 180 -3.54 12.61 9.57
N ASP A 181 -3.87 13.90 9.65
CA ASP A 181 -2.97 14.94 10.19
C ASP A 181 -1.58 14.87 9.55
N ALA A 182 -1.59 14.66 8.22
CA ALA A 182 -0.42 14.31 7.45
C ALA A 182 0.48 15.53 7.21
N HIS A 183 1.78 15.31 7.23
CA HIS A 183 2.75 16.33 6.87
C HIS A 183 2.86 16.45 5.35
N VAL A 184 2.35 17.54 4.78
CA VAL A 184 2.34 17.78 3.31
C VAL A 184 3.34 18.85 2.83
N GLY A 185 4.23 19.35 3.71
CA GLY A 185 5.17 20.42 3.37
C GLY A 185 4.47 21.78 3.14
N GLN A 186 5.26 22.86 3.00
CA GLN A 186 4.74 24.20 2.67
C GLN A 186 4.75 24.46 1.16
N ASP A 187 5.71 23.88 0.44
CA ASP A 187 5.82 23.92 -1.01
C ASP A 187 5.50 22.53 -1.54
N ASP A 188 4.74 22.44 -2.63
CA ASP A 188 4.58 21.21 -3.41
C ASP A 188 5.77 21.14 -4.40
N PRO A 189 6.85 20.40 -4.08
CA PRO A 189 7.97 20.25 -5.01
C PRO A 189 7.57 19.51 -6.29
N ASN A 190 6.40 18.86 -6.29
CA ASN A 190 5.86 18.08 -7.40
C ASN A 190 4.69 18.81 -8.08
N ARG A 191 4.59 20.14 -7.96
CA ARG A 191 3.53 20.96 -8.56
C ARG A 191 3.30 20.56 -10.03
N GLY A 192 2.21 19.84 -10.29
CA GLY A 192 1.82 19.39 -11.62
C GLY A 192 1.92 17.87 -11.87
N GLU A 193 2.54 17.09 -10.99
CA GLU A 193 2.43 15.63 -11.03
C GLU A 193 1.06 15.17 -10.53
N PRO A 194 0.49 14.09 -11.11
CA PRO A 194 -0.76 13.53 -10.60
C PRO A 194 -0.55 12.91 -9.21
N SER A 195 -1.58 13.01 -8.36
CA SER A 195 -1.73 12.18 -7.17
C SER A 195 -2.55 10.94 -7.53
N TRP A 196 -2.26 9.80 -6.89
CA TRP A 196 -3.09 8.61 -6.99
C TRP A 196 -4.42 8.75 -6.24
N GLN A 197 -4.50 9.62 -5.23
CA GLN A 197 -5.71 9.83 -4.42
C GLN A 197 -6.20 8.57 -3.68
N GLY A 198 -5.28 7.73 -3.23
CA GLY A 198 -5.59 6.63 -2.33
C GLY A 198 -6.12 7.08 -0.96
N VAL A 199 -6.69 6.13 -0.24
CA VAL A 199 -7.27 6.27 1.10
C VAL A 199 -6.48 5.42 2.07
N ASP A 200 -5.92 6.04 3.12
CA ASP A 200 -5.32 5.32 4.23
C ASP A 200 -6.43 4.67 5.07
N VAL A 201 -6.60 3.37 4.87
CA VAL A 201 -7.76 2.63 5.36
C VAL A 201 -7.87 2.68 6.89
N PHE A 202 -6.75 2.61 7.59
CA PHE A 202 -6.73 2.70 9.06
C PHE A 202 -7.21 4.08 9.53
N ARG A 203 -6.69 5.16 8.93
CA ARG A 203 -7.11 6.54 9.29
C ARG A 203 -8.56 6.81 8.87
N ALA A 204 -9.02 6.21 7.79
CA ALA A 204 -10.39 6.32 7.32
C ALA A 204 -11.40 5.69 8.31
N LEU A 205 -11.10 4.50 8.84
CA LEU A 205 -12.02 3.73 9.69
C LEU A 205 -11.82 3.94 11.20
N ARG A 206 -10.60 4.25 11.65
CA ARG A 206 -10.25 4.44 13.07
C ARG A 206 -9.99 5.90 13.45
N GLY A 207 -10.04 6.80 12.47
CA GLY A 207 -9.85 8.24 12.67
C GLY A 207 -8.52 8.56 13.37
N ARG A 208 -8.61 9.14 14.56
CA ARG A 208 -7.46 9.65 15.32
C ARG A 208 -6.83 8.63 16.28
N GLU A 209 -7.31 7.39 16.30
CA GLU A 209 -6.77 6.32 17.16
C GLU A 209 -5.27 6.11 16.93
N ARG A 210 -4.47 5.97 17.99
CA ARG A 210 -3.02 5.73 17.87
C ARG A 210 -2.74 4.25 18.06
N LYS A 211 -2.32 3.60 16.97
CA LYS A 211 -1.72 2.26 16.93
C LYS A 211 -0.54 2.28 15.97
N TYR A 212 0.44 1.43 16.22
CA TYR A 212 1.72 1.46 15.55
C TYR A 212 2.08 0.11 14.97
N THR A 213 2.90 0.14 13.93
CA THR A 213 3.28 -1.07 13.22
C THR A 213 4.74 -1.41 13.44
N TYR A 214 5.59 -0.44 13.77
CA TYR A 214 7.02 -0.61 14.05
C TYR A 214 7.34 -0.29 15.51
N HIS A 215 8.04 -1.23 16.17
CA HIS A 215 8.52 -1.12 17.54
C HIS A 215 10.01 -1.51 17.59
N PRO A 216 10.91 -0.57 17.89
CA PRO A 216 12.34 -0.85 17.98
C PRO A 216 12.65 -2.00 18.94
N ARG A 217 13.64 -2.81 18.57
CA ARG A 217 14.12 -3.89 19.44
C ARG A 217 14.92 -3.32 20.60
N GLY A 218 14.77 -3.91 21.78
CA GLY A 218 15.56 -3.56 22.96
C GLY A 218 14.95 -2.49 23.84
N GLU A 219 13.79 -1.95 23.48
CA GLU A 219 12.98 -1.13 24.38
C GLU A 219 12.48 -1.98 25.56
N SER A 220 12.62 -1.43 26.77
CA SER A 220 12.19 -2.10 28.02
C SER A 220 10.68 -2.06 28.24
N GLU A 221 10.00 -1.09 27.63
CA GLU A 221 8.57 -0.85 27.77
C GLU A 221 7.91 -0.86 26.38
N TRP A 222 6.82 -1.62 26.23
CA TRP A 222 6.10 -1.69 24.97
C TRP A 222 5.48 -0.34 24.62
N GLY A 223 5.75 0.15 23.41
CA GLY A 223 5.17 1.41 22.93
C GLY A 223 5.85 2.67 23.47
N SER A 224 7.00 2.55 24.17
CA SER A 224 7.81 3.71 24.58
C SER A 224 8.32 4.52 23.38
N SER A 225 8.57 3.85 22.25
CA SER A 225 8.93 4.43 20.97
C SER A 225 8.35 3.56 19.86
N CYS A 226 7.64 4.15 18.91
CA CYS A 226 7.02 3.41 17.82
C CYS A 226 6.57 4.32 16.67
N ASP A 227 6.46 3.74 15.47
CA ASP A 227 5.95 4.42 14.29
C ASP A 227 4.90 3.54 13.58
N ARG A 228 3.92 4.15 12.91
CA ARG A 228 3.03 3.47 11.96
C ARG A 228 3.56 3.70 10.55
N VAL A 229 4.36 2.76 10.07
CA VAL A 229 5.05 2.82 8.76
C VAL A 229 4.58 1.77 7.78
N ASP A 230 3.84 0.76 8.28
CA ASP A 230 3.11 -0.19 7.46
C ASP A 230 1.70 0.35 7.25
N LEU A 231 1.31 0.44 6.00
CA LEU A 231 0.03 1.01 5.61
C LEU A 231 -0.75 0.01 4.77
N ILE A 232 -2.07 0.14 4.82
CA ILE A 232 -2.96 -0.36 3.79
C ILE A 232 -3.64 0.86 3.17
N VAL A 233 -3.35 1.09 1.89
CA VAL A 233 -3.92 2.18 1.11
C VAL A 233 -4.81 1.58 0.02
N ALA A 234 -6.08 1.95 0.01
CA ALA A 234 -7.04 1.53 -1.01
C ALA A 234 -7.25 2.64 -2.05
N SER A 235 -7.57 2.30 -3.29
CA SER A 235 -8.06 3.28 -4.26
C SER A 235 -9.32 3.96 -3.73
N GLU A 236 -9.49 5.24 -4.06
CA GLU A 236 -10.66 6.00 -3.63
C GLU A 236 -11.96 5.30 -4.04
N ASN A 237 -12.02 4.80 -5.27
CA ASN A 237 -13.20 4.10 -5.78
C ASN A 237 -13.54 2.83 -4.97
N LEU A 238 -12.56 2.03 -4.56
CA LEU A 238 -12.79 0.86 -3.71
C LEU A 238 -13.41 1.27 -2.37
N TYR A 239 -12.88 2.33 -1.76
CA TYR A 239 -13.34 2.83 -0.47
C TYR A 239 -14.73 3.47 -0.56
N GLN A 240 -14.97 4.35 -1.53
CA GLN A 240 -16.26 5.04 -1.70
C GLN A 240 -17.41 4.10 -2.03
N ASN A 241 -17.13 3.00 -2.74
CA ASN A 241 -18.09 1.94 -3.00
C ASN A 241 -18.35 1.02 -1.79
N GLY A 242 -17.80 1.35 -0.61
CA GLY A 242 -18.03 0.59 0.62
C GLY A 242 -17.43 -0.81 0.61
N ARG A 243 -16.46 -1.08 -0.28
CA ARG A 243 -15.81 -2.40 -0.40
C ARG A 243 -14.70 -2.61 0.61
N VAL A 244 -14.30 -1.56 1.33
CA VAL A 244 -13.42 -1.66 2.50
C VAL A 244 -14.29 -1.77 3.73
N GLU A 245 -14.43 -2.99 4.27
CA GLU A 245 -15.39 -3.29 5.35
C GLU A 245 -14.81 -2.98 6.73
N ASP A 246 -13.56 -3.37 6.95
CA ASP A 246 -12.92 -3.22 8.26
C ASP A 246 -11.38 -3.30 8.15
N THR A 247 -10.68 -2.87 9.20
CA THR A 247 -9.23 -2.91 9.31
C THR A 247 -8.77 -2.83 10.76
N ASP A 248 -7.61 -3.38 11.07
CA ASP A 248 -6.93 -3.06 12.33
C ASP A 248 -5.43 -3.36 12.26
N ILE A 249 -4.74 -2.97 13.32
CA ILE A 249 -3.33 -3.28 13.59
C ILE A 249 -3.27 -4.16 14.84
N LEU A 250 -2.55 -5.27 14.74
CA LEU A 250 -2.35 -6.22 15.84
C LEU A 250 -1.22 -5.72 16.77
N ASP A 251 -1.41 -4.53 17.36
CA ASP A 251 -0.44 -3.77 18.15
C ASP A 251 -0.21 -4.39 19.55
N SER A 252 0.51 -5.52 19.60
CA SER A 252 0.92 -6.16 20.85
C SER A 252 2.28 -6.87 20.72
N PRO A 253 3.01 -7.07 21.84
CA PRO A 253 4.24 -7.85 21.83
C PRO A 253 4.09 -9.27 21.29
N GLN A 254 2.95 -9.91 21.55
CA GLN A 254 2.66 -11.28 21.12
C GLN A 254 2.56 -11.37 19.59
N GLU A 255 1.82 -10.46 18.99
CA GLU A 255 1.58 -10.40 17.54
C GLU A 255 2.82 -9.95 16.77
N ARG A 256 3.67 -9.12 17.38
CA ARG A 256 4.99 -8.76 16.83
C ARG A 256 5.90 -10.00 16.67
N GLY A 257 5.82 -10.92 17.64
CA GLY A 257 6.70 -12.07 17.73
C GLY A 257 8.18 -11.67 17.68
N THR A 258 8.93 -12.25 16.74
CA THR A 258 10.37 -11.98 16.54
C THR A 258 10.69 -10.81 15.61
N SER A 259 9.66 -10.22 14.99
CA SER A 259 9.82 -9.06 14.12
C SER A 259 10.04 -7.78 14.94
N ASP A 260 10.46 -6.69 14.32
CA ASP A 260 10.30 -5.34 14.84
C ASP A 260 9.00 -4.67 14.34
N HIS A 261 8.20 -5.39 13.54
CA HIS A 261 6.89 -4.95 13.08
C HIS A 261 5.75 -5.87 13.55
N VAL A 262 4.55 -5.32 13.76
CA VAL A 262 3.32 -6.07 13.98
C VAL A 262 2.49 -6.18 12.69
N PRO A 263 1.69 -7.25 12.52
CA PRO A 263 0.77 -7.35 11.40
C PRO A 263 -0.34 -6.29 11.43
N LEU A 264 -0.80 -5.94 10.23
CA LEU A 264 -2.01 -5.17 9.99
C LEU A 264 -2.86 -5.89 8.95
N TRP A 265 -4.17 -5.65 8.95
CA TRP A 265 -5.09 -6.33 8.06
C TRP A 265 -6.21 -5.43 7.55
N VAL A 266 -6.79 -5.81 6.42
CA VAL A 266 -7.99 -5.20 5.86
C VAL A 266 -8.96 -6.30 5.44
N LYS A 267 -10.26 -6.07 5.64
CA LYS A 267 -11.33 -6.91 5.13
C LYS A 267 -11.98 -6.21 3.94
N LEU A 268 -12.04 -6.91 2.82
CA LEU A 268 -12.54 -6.37 1.55
C LEU A 268 -13.73 -7.18 1.04
N SER A 269 -14.73 -6.49 0.51
CA SER A 269 -15.79 -7.10 -0.30
C SER A 269 -15.35 -7.17 -1.76
N LEU A 270 -15.24 -8.39 -2.29
CA LEU A 270 -14.86 -8.62 -3.68
C LEU A 270 -16.05 -8.56 -4.65
N GLY A 271 -17.29 -8.59 -4.15
CA GLY A 271 -18.51 -8.43 -4.94
C GLY A 271 -18.89 -6.97 -5.16
N GLY A 272 -19.78 -6.71 -6.13
CA GLY A 272 -20.48 -5.43 -6.19
C GLY A 272 -21.47 -5.34 -5.03
N SER A 273 -21.44 -4.24 -4.29
CA SER A 273 -22.48 -3.96 -3.30
C SER A 273 -23.75 -3.52 -4.03
N ASP A 274 -24.84 -4.27 -3.91
CA ASP A 274 -26.19 -3.83 -4.34
C ASP A 274 -26.76 -2.71 -3.47
N THR A 275 -25.96 -2.12 -2.57
CA THR A 275 -26.43 -1.03 -1.72
C THR A 275 -26.35 0.30 -2.45
N CYS A 276 -27.34 0.55 -3.30
CA CYS A 276 -27.88 1.89 -3.44
C CYS A 276 -28.19 2.42 -2.03
N LYS A 277 -27.34 3.30 -1.49
CA LYS A 277 -27.71 4.10 -0.33
C LYS A 277 -28.84 5.03 -0.78
N ALA A 278 -30.07 4.57 -0.59
CA ALA A 278 -31.23 5.44 -0.50
C ALA A 278 -30.92 6.52 0.53
N GLY A 279 -31.13 7.78 0.15
CA GLY A 279 -30.93 8.90 1.04
C GLY A 279 -31.74 8.74 2.32
N MET A 280 -31.07 8.87 3.45
CA MET A 280 -31.73 9.36 4.66
C MET A 280 -31.38 10.83 4.77
N MET A 281 -32.27 11.64 4.20
CA MET A 281 -32.66 12.89 4.86
C MET A 281 -33.35 12.49 6.16
N GLU A 282 -32.85 13.00 7.27
CA GLU A 282 -33.63 13.67 8.31
C GLU A 282 -32.70 14.62 9.08
#